data_AF-Q80VG5-F1
#
_entry.id   AF-Q80VG5-F1
#
_cell.length_a   1.000
_cell.length_b   1.000
_cell.length_c   1.000
_cell.angle_alpha   90.00
_cell.angle_beta   90.00
_cell.angle_gamma   90.00
#
_symmetry.space_group_name_H-M   'P 1'
#
loop_
_entity.id
_entity.type
_entity.pdbx_description
1 polymer ?
#
loop_
_entity_poly.entity_id
_entity_poly.type
_entity_poly.pdbx_seq_one_letter_code
_entity_poly.pdbx_strand_id
1 'polypeptide(L)'
;LLIQNPWWTIAGTLGTVASTLAALALSQDRSAIASGLHGYNGMLVGLLMAVFSEKLDYYWWLLFPVTFTSMACPIISSALSTIFAKWDLPVFTLPFNIALTLYLAATGHHNLFFPTTLLQPTTTPPNITWSDIQVSLLLRAIPVGIGQVYGCDNPWTGGIFLVALFISSPLICLHAAIGSTIG
;
A
#
# COMPACT_ATOMS: atom_id res chain seq x y z
N LEU A 1 -5.02 -1.32 10.68
CA LEU A 1 -4.72 0.09 10.28
C LEU A 1 -4.78 1.04 11.47
N LEU A 2 -5.92 1.21 12.19
CA LEU A 2 -5.97 2.12 13.35
C LEU A 2 -4.93 1.81 14.45
N ILE A 3 -4.69 0.51 14.70
CA ILE A 3 -3.66 0.04 15.66
C ILE A 3 -2.24 0.36 15.20
N GLN A 4 -2.01 0.44 13.89
CA GLN A 4 -0.74 0.89 13.34
C GLN A 4 -0.59 2.39 13.56
N ASN A 5 -1.48 3.16 12.92
CA ASN A 5 -1.47 4.61 12.96
C ASN A 5 -2.84 5.15 12.48
N PRO A 6 -3.55 5.94 13.29
CA PRO A 6 -4.82 6.56 12.90
C PRO A 6 -4.69 7.51 11.70
N TRP A 7 -3.60 8.26 11.58
CA TRP A 7 -3.35 9.17 10.47
C TRP A 7 -3.25 8.42 9.13
N TRP A 8 -2.50 7.31 9.11
CA TRP A 8 -2.37 6.48 7.90
C TRP A 8 -3.73 5.90 7.52
N THR A 9 -4.53 5.52 8.52
CA THR A 9 -5.91 5.04 8.29
C THR A 9 -6.75 6.11 7.60
N ILE A 10 -6.71 7.37 8.07
CA ILE A 10 -7.44 8.48 7.45
C ILE A 10 -7.01 8.64 5.99
N ALA A 11 -5.70 8.73 5.72
CA ALA A 11 -5.18 8.90 4.36
C ALA A 11 -5.56 7.74 3.43
N GLY A 12 -5.46 6.49 3.90
CA GLY A 12 -5.89 5.30 3.16
C GLY A 12 -7.39 5.26 2.88
N THR A 13 -8.21 5.61 3.86
CA THR A 13 -9.67 5.70 3.65
C THR A 13 -10.04 6.80 2.66
N LEU A 14 -9.39 7.96 2.74
CA LEU A 14 -9.58 9.04 1.77
C LEU A 14 -9.20 8.59 0.36
N GLY A 15 -8.05 7.91 0.20
CA GLY A 15 -7.63 7.37 -1.08
C GLY A 15 -8.62 6.37 -1.66
N THR A 16 -9.18 5.49 -0.82
CA THR A 16 -10.24 4.55 -1.22
C THR A 16 -11.48 5.28 -1.73
N VAL A 17 -11.96 6.28 -0.97
CA VAL A 17 -13.15 7.06 -1.31
C VAL A 17 -12.92 7.86 -2.60
N ALA A 18 -11.80 8.58 -2.70
CA ALA A 18 -11.45 9.38 -3.87
C ALA A 18 -11.33 8.53 -5.14
N SER A 19 -10.68 7.38 -5.06
CA SER A 19 -10.55 6.44 -6.19
C SER A 19 -11.90 5.86 -6.61
N THR A 20 -12.74 5.49 -5.63
CA THR A 20 -14.09 4.97 -5.90
C THR A 20 -14.98 6.04 -6.55
N LEU A 21 -14.98 7.27 -6.04
CA LEU A 21 -15.73 8.40 -6.63
C LEU A 21 -15.25 8.72 -8.04
N ALA A 22 -13.94 8.70 -8.28
CA ALA A 22 -13.37 8.87 -9.62
C ALA A 22 -13.83 7.76 -10.57
N ALA A 23 -13.84 6.50 -10.13
CA ALA A 23 -14.36 5.40 -10.94
C ALA A 23 -15.85 5.56 -11.26
N LEU A 24 -16.66 6.02 -10.30
CA LEU A 24 -18.07 6.32 -10.53
C LEU A 24 -18.25 7.44 -11.56
N ALA A 25 -17.48 8.52 -11.46
CA ALA A 25 -17.52 9.68 -12.36
C ALA A 25 -17.05 9.32 -13.78
N LEU A 26 -16.03 8.46 -13.89
CA LEU A 26 -15.53 7.91 -15.15
C LEU A 26 -16.37 6.76 -15.70
N SER A 27 -17.54 6.50 -15.11
CA SER A 27 -18.49 5.46 -15.53
C SER A 27 -17.85 4.07 -15.71
N GLN A 28 -16.93 3.71 -14.81
CA GLN A 28 -16.32 2.38 -14.80
C GLN A 28 -17.37 1.31 -14.43
N ASP A 29 -17.04 0.04 -14.71
CA ASP A 29 -17.95 -1.07 -14.49
C ASP A 29 -18.46 -1.12 -13.04
N ARG A 30 -19.79 -1.13 -12.89
CA ARG A 30 -20.43 -1.06 -11.56
C ARG A 30 -20.17 -2.31 -10.74
N SER A 31 -20.01 -3.48 -11.38
CA SER A 31 -19.73 -4.72 -10.66
C SER A 31 -18.32 -4.72 -10.07
N ALA A 32 -17.33 -4.26 -10.84
CA ALA A 32 -15.95 -4.07 -10.40
C ALA A 32 -15.83 -3.00 -9.29
N ILE A 33 -16.62 -1.93 -9.36
CA ILE A 33 -16.70 -0.94 -8.28
C ILE A 33 -17.28 -1.58 -7.02
N ALA A 34 -18.39 -2.32 -7.14
CA ALA A 34 -19.07 -2.95 -6.02
C ALA A 34 -18.21 -4.03 -5.33
N SER A 35 -17.36 -4.74 -6.08
CA SER A 35 -16.40 -5.70 -5.53
C SER A 35 -15.11 -5.04 -4.99
N GLY A 36 -15.01 -3.71 -5.03
CA GLY A 36 -13.88 -2.96 -4.49
C GLY A 36 -12.64 -2.89 -5.39
N LEU A 37 -12.70 -3.36 -6.65
CA LEU A 37 -11.55 -3.40 -7.57
C LEU A 37 -11.03 -2.00 -7.94
N HIS A 38 -11.85 -0.97 -7.81
CA HIS A 38 -11.45 0.43 -8.01
C HIS A 38 -11.08 1.16 -6.71
N GLY A 39 -11.14 0.51 -5.54
CA GLY A 39 -10.84 1.12 -4.25
C GLY A 39 -9.45 0.78 -3.71
N TYR A 40 -9.02 -0.48 -3.84
CA TYR A 40 -7.81 -0.98 -3.14
C TYR A 40 -6.51 -0.29 -3.56
N ASN A 41 -6.35 0.04 -4.85
CA ASN A 41 -5.17 0.77 -5.31
C ASN A 41 -5.11 2.18 -4.70
N GLY A 42 -6.25 2.88 -4.62
CA GLY A 42 -6.35 4.18 -3.95
C GLY A 42 -6.05 4.10 -2.44
N MET A 43 -6.48 3.02 -1.77
CA MET A 43 -6.14 2.78 -0.37
C MET A 43 -4.63 2.74 -0.14
N LEU A 44 -3.92 1.95 -0.95
CA LEU A 44 -2.47 1.79 -0.86
C LEU A 44 -1.73 3.10 -1.17
N VAL A 45 -2.20 3.87 -2.17
CA VAL A 45 -1.68 5.20 -2.48
C VAL A 45 -1.78 6.10 -1.24
N GLY A 46 -2.97 6.22 -0.65
CA GLY A 46 -3.16 7.08 0.52
C GLY A 46 -2.31 6.66 1.72
N LEU A 47 -2.24 5.36 2.02
CA LEU A 47 -1.41 4.83 3.10
C LEU A 47 0.08 5.14 2.87
N LEU A 48 0.62 4.79 1.71
CA LEU A 48 2.06 4.85 1.48
C LEU A 48 2.53 6.28 1.22
N MET A 49 1.68 7.17 0.73
CA MET A 49 1.97 8.62 0.73
C MET A 49 2.12 9.18 2.15
N ALA A 50 1.35 8.67 3.12
CA ALA A 50 1.53 9.04 4.53
C ALA A 50 2.80 8.43 5.13
N VAL A 51 3.09 7.15 4.83
CA VAL A 51 4.30 6.45 5.31
C VAL A 51 5.58 7.10 4.79
N PHE A 52 5.63 7.49 3.51
CA PHE A 52 6.82 8.10 2.89
C PHE A 52 6.87 9.62 3.03
N SER A 53 5.96 10.25 3.76
CA SER A 53 6.07 11.69 4.02
C SER A 53 7.14 11.96 5.07
N GLU A 54 8.00 12.95 4.82
CA GLU A 54 8.91 13.44 5.86
C GLU A 54 8.16 14.33 6.88
N LYS A 55 6.97 14.83 6.52
CA LYS A 55 6.12 15.55 7.45
C LYS A 55 5.49 14.56 8.44
N LEU A 56 5.43 14.97 9.71
CA LEU A 56 4.83 14.18 10.78
C LEU A 56 3.33 13.94 10.55
N ASP A 57 2.77 13.02 11.35
CA ASP A 57 1.34 12.73 11.35
C ASP A 57 0.47 13.99 11.44
N TYR A 58 -0.69 13.93 10.80
CA TYR A 58 -1.67 15.03 10.72
C TYR A 58 -1.18 16.28 9.97
N TYR A 59 -0.21 16.15 9.06
CA TYR A 59 0.04 17.17 8.04
C TYR A 59 -1.12 17.20 7.03
N TRP A 60 -2.20 17.92 7.37
CA TRP A 60 -3.47 17.94 6.63
C TRP A 60 -3.35 18.31 5.15
N TRP A 61 -2.36 19.10 4.76
CA TRP A 61 -2.09 19.42 3.36
C TRP A 61 -1.80 18.18 2.51
N LEU A 62 -1.29 17.09 3.10
CA LEU A 62 -1.06 15.81 2.42
C LEU A 62 -2.35 15.19 1.85
N LEU A 63 -3.52 15.52 2.41
CA LEU A 63 -4.79 15.00 1.91
C LEU A 63 -5.11 15.47 0.48
N PHE A 64 -4.58 16.62 0.05
CA PHE A 64 -4.74 17.11 -1.32
C PHE A 64 -4.06 16.19 -2.34
N PRO A 65 -2.73 15.97 -2.31
CA PRO A 65 -2.09 15.06 -3.25
C PRO A 65 -2.59 13.62 -3.07
N VAL A 66 -2.94 13.17 -1.85
CA VAL A 66 -3.57 11.83 -1.66
C VAL A 66 -4.84 11.70 -2.49
N THR A 67 -5.70 12.71 -2.47
CA THR A 67 -6.95 12.71 -3.24
C THR A 67 -6.68 12.61 -4.74
N PHE A 68 -5.87 13.52 -5.29
CA PHE A 68 -5.60 13.56 -6.73
C PHE A 68 -4.85 12.33 -7.24
N THR A 69 -3.81 11.88 -6.53
CA THR A 69 -3.06 10.68 -6.92
C THR A 69 -3.95 9.43 -6.87
N SER A 70 -4.85 9.32 -5.89
CA SER A 70 -5.80 8.20 -5.80
C SER A 70 -6.87 8.22 -6.90
N MET A 71 -7.29 9.41 -7.35
CA MET A 71 -8.20 9.58 -8.48
C MET A 71 -7.56 9.14 -9.81
N ALA A 72 -6.23 9.07 -9.91
CA ALA A 72 -5.55 8.54 -11.08
C ALA A 72 -5.60 7.01 -11.17
N CYS A 73 -5.80 6.29 -10.05
CA CYS A 73 -5.78 4.83 -10.04
C CYS A 73 -6.81 4.17 -10.98
N PRO A 74 -8.09 4.61 -11.06
CA PRO A 74 -9.05 4.01 -12.00
C PRO A 74 -8.67 4.25 -13.47
N ILE A 75 -8.05 5.40 -13.77
CA ILE A 75 -7.56 5.72 -15.13
C ILE A 75 -6.44 4.74 -15.51
N ILE A 76 -5.43 4.60 -14.64
CA ILE A 76 -4.32 3.67 -14.87
C ILE A 76 -4.81 2.22 -14.92
N SER A 77 -5.76 1.86 -14.05
CA SER A 77 -6.38 0.52 -14.04
C SER A 77 -7.07 0.22 -15.36
N SER A 78 -7.87 1.15 -15.88
CA SER A 78 -8.57 0.99 -17.17
C SER A 78 -7.59 0.81 -18.34
N ALA A 79 -6.53 1.63 -18.38
CA ALA A 79 -5.50 1.52 -19.40
C ALA A 79 -4.77 0.17 -19.34
N LEU A 80 -4.36 -0.27 -18.15
CA LEU A 80 -3.69 -1.56 -17.96
C LEU A 80 -4.61 -2.75 -18.27
N SER A 81 -5.87 -2.70 -17.83
CA SER A 81 -6.86 -3.74 -18.11
C SER A 81 -7.04 -3.94 -19.62
N THR A 82 -7.03 -2.86 -20.42
CA THR A 82 -7.14 -2.96 -21.88
C THR A 82 -5.96 -3.72 -22.50
N ILE A 83 -4.76 -3.58 -21.94
CA ILE A 83 -3.57 -4.29 -22.40
C ILE A 83 -3.60 -5.74 -21.92
N PHE A 84 -3.87 -5.95 -20.63
CA PHE A 84 -3.78 -7.25 -19.97
C PHE A 84 -4.94 -8.20 -20.27
N ALA A 85 -6.10 -7.67 -20.65
CA ALA A 85 -7.24 -8.48 -21.10
C ALA A 85 -6.90 -9.38 -22.30
N LYS A 86 -5.90 -9.03 -23.11
CA LYS A 86 -5.41 -9.87 -24.21
C LYS A 86 -4.83 -11.22 -23.74
N TRP A 87 -4.41 -11.29 -22.48
CA TRP A 87 -3.83 -12.49 -21.85
C TRP A 87 -4.62 -12.96 -20.64
N ASP A 88 -5.83 -12.44 -20.42
CA ASP A 88 -6.66 -12.72 -19.25
C ASP A 88 -5.94 -12.50 -17.90
N LEU A 89 -5.11 -11.44 -17.84
CA LEU A 89 -4.35 -11.09 -16.65
C LEU A 89 -5.01 -9.96 -15.85
N PRO A 90 -4.99 -10.02 -14.50
CA PRO A 90 -5.42 -8.91 -13.66
C PRO A 90 -4.35 -7.82 -13.58
N VAL A 91 -4.76 -6.59 -13.29
CA VAL A 91 -3.84 -5.44 -13.15
C VAL A 91 -3.02 -5.43 -11.85
N PHE A 92 -3.43 -6.25 -10.87
CA PHE A 92 -2.85 -6.27 -9.52
C PHE A 92 -2.66 -4.85 -8.95
N THR A 93 -1.57 -4.62 -8.23
CA THR A 93 -1.25 -3.33 -7.60
C THR A 93 -0.42 -2.42 -8.51
N LEU A 94 -0.36 -2.68 -9.83
CA LEU A 94 0.36 -1.80 -10.76
C LEU A 94 -0.18 -0.37 -10.78
N PRO A 95 -1.51 -0.11 -10.73
CA PRO A 95 -2.01 1.25 -10.67
C PRO A 95 -1.50 2.02 -9.45
N PHE A 96 -1.47 1.38 -8.28
CA PHE A 96 -0.86 1.92 -7.07
C PHE A 96 0.64 2.21 -7.25
N ASN A 97 1.41 1.22 -7.71
CA ASN A 97 2.86 1.36 -7.83
C ASN A 97 3.26 2.48 -8.80
N ILE A 98 2.58 2.57 -9.95
CA ILE A 98 2.81 3.64 -10.93
C ILE A 98 2.47 5.00 -10.31
N ALA A 99 1.29 5.13 -9.70
CA ALA A 99 0.84 6.40 -9.13
C ALA A 99 1.74 6.87 -7.98
N LEU A 100 2.09 5.98 -7.04
CA LEU A 100 2.97 6.28 -5.93
C LEU A 100 4.38 6.65 -6.41
N THR A 101 4.96 5.87 -7.32
CA THR A 101 6.31 6.13 -7.83
C THR A 101 6.39 7.48 -8.55
N LEU A 102 5.39 7.80 -9.37
CA LEU A 102 5.30 9.11 -10.03
C LEU A 102 5.18 10.25 -9.00
N TYR A 103 4.36 10.08 -7.96
CA TYR A 103 4.25 11.06 -6.89
C TYR A 103 5.57 11.26 -6.15
N LEU A 104 6.23 10.17 -5.74
CA LEU A 104 7.51 10.23 -5.01
C LEU A 104 8.61 10.85 -5.86
N ALA A 105 8.65 10.57 -7.16
CA ALA A 105 9.61 11.16 -8.10
C ALA A 105 9.33 12.64 -8.37
N ALA A 106 8.06 13.04 -8.47
CA ALA A 106 7.66 14.42 -8.74
C ALA A 106 7.88 15.35 -7.54
N THR A 107 7.75 14.82 -6.32
CA THR A 107 7.97 15.58 -5.09
C THR A 107 9.43 15.46 -4.63
N GLY A 108 9.86 14.25 -4.27
CA GLY A 108 11.18 13.97 -3.74
C GLY A 108 11.43 14.61 -2.36
N HIS A 109 12.60 14.32 -1.80
CA HIS A 109 12.98 14.76 -0.46
C HIS A 109 13.07 16.29 -0.32
N HIS A 110 13.48 17.00 -1.37
CA HIS A 110 13.71 18.45 -1.33
C HIS A 110 12.48 19.30 -1.68
N ASN A 111 11.30 18.70 -1.80
CA ASN A 111 10.07 19.46 -2.08
C ASN A 111 9.72 20.40 -0.91
N LEU A 112 9.37 21.65 -1.21
CA LEU A 112 9.02 22.62 -0.17
C LEU A 112 7.73 22.28 0.59
N PHE A 113 6.76 21.68 -0.09
CA PHE A 113 5.42 21.42 0.48
C PHE A 113 5.26 19.97 0.92
N PHE A 114 5.66 19.03 0.07
CA PHE A 114 5.45 17.60 0.27
C PHE A 114 6.78 16.82 0.22
N PRO A 115 7.74 17.11 1.12
CA PRO A 115 8.99 16.38 1.14
C PRO A 115 8.74 14.92 1.51
N THR A 116 9.43 14.02 0.81
CA THR A 116 9.37 12.57 1.05
C THR A 116 10.60 12.08 1.81
N THR A 117 10.47 10.92 2.46
CA THR A 117 11.59 10.26 3.15
C THR A 117 12.76 10.07 2.20
N LEU A 118 13.96 10.42 2.65
CA LEU A 118 15.17 10.27 1.86
C LEU A 118 15.53 8.79 1.70
N LEU A 119 15.42 8.28 0.48
CA LEU A 119 15.85 6.92 0.12
C LEU A 119 17.28 6.99 -0.45
N GLN A 120 18.21 6.27 0.16
CA GLN A 120 19.61 6.23 -0.28
C GLN A 120 20.04 4.81 -0.61
N PRO A 121 20.87 4.62 -1.66
CA PRO A 121 21.46 3.33 -1.95
C PRO A 121 22.45 2.95 -0.84
N THR A 122 22.48 1.67 -0.49
CA THR A 122 23.47 1.14 0.44
C THR A 122 24.86 1.20 -0.20
N THR A 123 25.78 1.95 0.41
CA THR A 123 27.15 2.17 -0.11
C THR A 123 28.20 1.25 0.52
N THR A 124 27.86 0.60 1.63
CA THR A 124 28.77 -0.30 2.37
C THR A 124 28.07 -1.60 2.71
N PRO A 125 28.75 -2.75 2.64
CA PRO A 125 28.15 -4.02 3.04
C PRO A 125 27.80 -3.97 4.54
N PRO A 126 26.61 -4.47 4.94
CA PRO A 126 26.24 -4.51 6.35
C PRO A 126 27.16 -5.46 7.11
N ASN A 127 27.50 -5.11 8.35
CA ASN A 127 28.23 -6.00 9.25
C ASN A 127 27.26 -7.02 9.87
N ILE A 128 27.31 -8.27 9.41
CA ILE A 128 26.37 -9.33 9.82
C ILE A 128 27.08 -10.32 10.75
N THR A 129 26.64 -10.39 12.00
CA THR A 129 27.01 -11.44 12.97
C THR A 129 25.93 -12.51 13.02
N TRP A 130 26.16 -13.63 12.34
CA TRP A 130 25.21 -14.76 12.25
C TRP A 130 24.86 -15.38 13.62
N SER A 131 25.74 -15.24 14.61
CA SER A 131 25.51 -15.68 15.99
C SER A 131 24.37 -14.93 16.68
N ASP A 132 24.07 -13.72 16.23
CA ASP A 132 23.14 -12.81 16.94
C ASP A 132 21.70 -12.95 16.43
N ILE A 133 21.45 -13.94 15.54
CA ILE A 133 20.12 -14.22 15.02
C ILE A 133 19.18 -14.63 16.15
N GLN A 134 18.09 -13.89 16.31
CA GLN A 134 17.04 -14.19 17.27
C GLN A 134 15.85 -14.83 16.57
N VAL A 135 15.63 -16.12 16.84
CA VAL A 135 14.49 -16.88 16.29
C VAL A 135 13.15 -16.24 16.63
N SER A 136 13.03 -15.61 17.80
CA SER A 136 11.83 -14.88 18.22
C SER A 136 11.51 -13.68 17.30
N LEU A 137 12.54 -12.96 16.82
CA LEU A 137 12.36 -11.88 15.87
C LEU A 137 11.99 -12.41 14.48
N LEU A 138 12.54 -13.56 14.06
CA LEU A 138 12.12 -14.22 12.81
C LEU A 138 10.65 -14.63 12.86
N LEU A 139 10.19 -15.23 13.97
CA LEU A 139 8.78 -15.58 14.13
C LEU A 139 7.87 -14.34 14.14
N ARG A 140 8.33 -13.23 14.74
CA ARG A 140 7.62 -11.94 14.71
C ARG A 140 7.62 -11.33 13.30
N ALA A 141 8.61 -11.61 12.47
CA ALA A 141 8.70 -11.10 11.11
C ALA A 141 7.56 -11.62 10.21
N ILE A 142 7.01 -12.80 10.48
CA ILE A 142 5.91 -13.39 9.70
C ILE A 142 4.65 -12.50 9.71
N PRO A 143 4.03 -12.15 10.87
CA PRO A 143 2.91 -11.22 10.86
C PRO A 143 3.33 -9.81 10.39
N VAL A 144 4.56 -9.37 10.67
CA VAL A 144 5.04 -8.05 10.21
C VAL A 144 5.12 -7.99 8.68
N GLY A 145 5.62 -9.02 8.00
CA GLY A 145 5.70 -9.07 6.54
C GLY A 145 4.33 -8.96 5.88
N ILE A 146 3.31 -9.59 6.48
CA ILE A 146 1.91 -9.43 6.05
C ILE A 146 1.38 -8.02 6.33
N GLY A 147 1.76 -7.42 7.47
CA GLY A 147 1.48 -6.01 7.77
C GLY A 147 2.06 -5.05 6.73
N GLN A 148 3.26 -5.34 6.23
CA GLN A 148 3.96 -4.52 5.25
C GLN A 148 3.29 -4.45 3.87
N VAL A 149 2.34 -5.35 3.56
CA VAL A 149 1.46 -5.21 2.39
C VAL A 149 0.72 -3.87 2.41
N TYR A 150 0.41 -3.34 3.60
CA TYR A 150 -0.18 -2.02 3.82
C TYR A 150 0.81 -1.02 4.44
N GLY A 151 2.11 -1.29 4.40
CA GLY A 151 3.16 -0.45 5.00
C GLY A 151 3.15 -0.44 6.54
N CYS A 152 2.60 -1.46 7.20
CA CYS A 152 2.48 -1.54 8.65
C CYS A 152 3.59 -2.43 9.25
N ASP A 153 4.32 -1.93 10.25
CA ASP A 153 5.39 -2.64 10.95
C ASP A 153 4.97 -3.22 12.31
N ASN A 154 3.77 -2.92 12.80
CA ASN A 154 3.24 -3.46 14.05
C ASN A 154 2.78 -4.93 13.85
N PRO A 155 3.36 -5.91 14.57
CA PRO A 155 3.01 -7.32 14.43
C PRO A 155 1.54 -7.61 14.75
N TRP A 156 0.91 -6.83 15.64
CA TRP A 156 -0.50 -6.99 15.98
C TRP A 156 -1.41 -6.58 14.82
N THR A 157 -1.04 -5.53 14.08
CA THR A 157 -1.74 -5.14 12.86
C THR A 157 -1.67 -6.24 11.82
N GLY A 158 -0.49 -6.84 11.62
CA GLY A 158 -0.30 -8.00 10.75
C GLY A 158 -1.09 -9.23 11.17
N GLY A 159 -1.11 -9.54 12.48
CA GLY A 159 -1.94 -10.61 13.03
C GLY A 159 -3.44 -10.41 12.78
N ILE A 160 -3.93 -9.17 12.87
CA ILE A 160 -5.32 -8.85 12.53
C ILE A 160 -5.60 -9.02 11.03
N PHE A 161 -4.65 -8.66 10.16
CA PHE A 161 -4.79 -8.94 8.73
C PHE A 161 -4.84 -10.45 8.44
N LEU A 162 -4.03 -11.26 9.12
CA LEU A 162 -4.14 -12.72 9.05
C LEU A 162 -5.54 -13.22 9.46
N VAL A 163 -6.09 -12.73 10.57
CA VAL A 163 -7.45 -13.09 10.99
C VAL A 163 -8.48 -12.68 9.94
N ALA A 164 -8.36 -11.47 9.37
CA ALA A 164 -9.26 -11.02 8.30
C ALA A 164 -9.17 -11.91 7.05
N LEU A 165 -7.97 -12.32 6.64
CA LEU A 165 -7.76 -13.27 5.56
C LEU A 165 -8.36 -14.64 5.89
N PHE A 166 -8.18 -15.13 7.12
CA PHE A 166 -8.72 -16.42 7.56
C PHE A 166 -10.25 -16.45 7.51
N ILE A 167 -10.90 -15.36 7.94
CA ILE A 167 -12.36 -15.22 7.87
C ILE A 167 -12.86 -15.29 6.43
N SER A 168 -12.14 -14.69 5.48
CA SER A 168 -12.50 -14.71 4.06
C SER A 168 -12.20 -16.08 3.42
N SER A 169 -10.98 -16.59 3.62
CA SER A 169 -10.52 -17.88 3.11
C SER A 169 -9.32 -18.40 3.90
N PRO A 170 -9.45 -19.54 4.61
CA PRO A 170 -8.33 -20.17 5.31
C PRO A 170 -7.15 -20.51 4.39
N LEU A 171 -7.41 -20.84 3.12
CA LEU A 171 -6.36 -21.14 2.14
C LEU A 171 -5.56 -19.89 1.76
N ILE A 172 -6.20 -18.73 1.58
CA ILE A 172 -5.51 -17.47 1.31
C ILE A 172 -4.67 -17.06 2.52
N CYS A 173 -5.21 -17.20 3.73
CA CYS A 173 -4.48 -16.97 4.97
C CYS A 173 -3.22 -17.83 5.07
N LEU A 174 -3.34 -19.14 4.77
CA LEU A 174 -2.20 -20.07 4.78
C LEU A 174 -1.12 -19.64 3.79
N HIS A 175 -1.49 -19.31 2.54
CA HIS A 175 -0.52 -18.88 1.53
C HIS A 175 0.13 -17.54 1.87
N ALA A 176 -0.60 -16.61 2.49
CA ALA A 176 -0.02 -15.36 2.99
C ALA A 176 1.05 -15.61 4.06
N ALA A 177 0.77 -16.52 5.00
CA ALA A 177 1.74 -16.91 6.04
C ALA A 177 2.96 -17.62 5.45
N ILE A 178 2.77 -18.56 4.52
CA ILE A 178 3.86 -19.25 3.83
C ILE A 178 4.71 -18.24 3.05
N GLY A 179 4.09 -17.36 2.27
CA GLY A 179 4.80 -16.34 1.49
C GLY A 179 5.66 -15.44 2.38
N SER A 180 5.12 -14.98 3.51
CA SER A 180 5.88 -14.17 4.47
C SER A 180 6.93 -14.94 5.27
N THR A 181 6.87 -16.28 5.30
CA THR A 181 7.89 -17.11 5.94
C THR A 181 9.06 -17.39 4.98
N ILE A 182 8.78 -17.44 3.67
CA ILE A 182 9.78 -17.69 2.62
C ILE A 182 10.59 -16.43 2.31
N GLY A 183 9.94 -15.25 2.28
CA GLY A 183 10.58 -13.96 2.03
C GLY A 183 11.39 -13.47 3.22
#